data_AF-A0A2V9VVL8-F1
#
_entry.id   AF-A0A2V9VVL8-F1
#
_cell.length_a   1.000
_cell.length_b   1.000
_cell.length_c   1.000
_cell.angle_alpha   90.00
_cell.angle_beta   90.00
_cell.angle_gamma   90.00
#
_symmetry.space_group_name_H-M   'P 1'
#
loop_
_entity.id
_entity.type
_entity.pdbx_description
1 polymer ?
#
loop_
_entity_poly.entity_id
_entity_poly.type
_entity_poly.pdbx_seq_one_letter_code
_entity_poly.pdbx_strand_id
1 'polypeptide(L)'
;MNPGIEDSYSPSNSSTQVFDMAFLKIDSDQAFAIAQKHGGDKILEKSPDTPVIYICDWNHNTSELTWHVIYGSQREGAKLTVAVNASSAEFIRVEK
;
A
#
# COMPACT_ATOMS: atom_id res chain seq x y z
N MET A 1 3.66 38.07 11.40
CA MET A 1 2.62 37.06 11.11
C MET A 1 2.50 36.97 9.60
N ASN A 2 3.10 35.96 8.97
CA ASN A 2 2.90 35.68 7.55
C ASN A 2 2.16 34.35 7.49
N PRO A 3 0.84 34.31 7.19
CA PRO A 3 0.13 33.05 7.04
C PRO A 3 0.80 32.31 5.88
N GLY A 4 1.37 31.13 6.18
CA GLY A 4 2.01 30.29 5.18
C GLY A 4 1.06 30.05 4.04
N ILE A 5 1.56 30.21 2.81
CA ILE A 5 0.83 29.98 1.57
C ILE A 5 0.06 28.67 1.68
N GLU A 6 -1.26 28.78 1.73
CA GLU A 6 -2.18 27.67 1.54
C GLU A 6 -2.02 27.25 0.08
N ASP A 7 -1.15 26.25 -0.16
CA ASP A 7 -0.97 25.67 -1.49
C ASP A 7 -2.33 25.04 -1.90
N SER A 8 -3.08 25.81 -2.69
CA SER A 8 -4.35 25.36 -3.25
C SER A 8 -4.05 24.22 -4.21
N TYR A 9 -4.57 23.04 -3.90
CA TYR A 9 -4.47 21.86 -4.75
C TYR A 9 -4.93 22.22 -6.18
N SER A 10 -3.97 22.25 -7.10
CA SER A 10 -4.18 22.64 -8.49
C SER A 10 -3.83 21.45 -9.39
N PRO A 11 -4.82 20.70 -9.93
CA PRO A 11 -4.57 19.49 -10.72
C PRO A 11 -3.90 19.76 -12.07
N SER A 12 -3.65 21.02 -12.44
CA SER A 12 -2.96 21.42 -13.67
C SER A 12 -1.51 21.86 -13.45
N ASN A 13 -0.98 21.78 -12.23
CA ASN A 13 0.43 22.09 -11.98
C ASN A 13 1.29 20.91 -12.44
N SER A 14 2.19 21.13 -13.40
CA SER A 14 3.04 20.10 -14.02
C SER A 14 4.03 19.43 -13.05
N SER A 15 4.16 19.94 -11.82
CA SER A 15 4.90 19.31 -10.71
C SER A 15 4.02 18.48 -9.78
N THR A 16 2.69 18.57 -9.88
CA THR A 16 1.79 17.64 -9.20
C THR A 16 1.75 16.40 -10.06
N GLN A 17 2.58 15.41 -9.72
CA GLN A 17 2.42 14.04 -10.21
C GLN A 17 1.09 13.56 -9.63
N VAL A 18 0.00 13.86 -10.32
CA VAL A 18 -1.35 13.47 -9.92
C VAL A 18 -1.32 11.96 -9.89
N PHE A 19 -1.59 11.39 -8.71
CA PHE A 19 -1.76 9.96 -8.59
C PHE A 19 -2.92 9.59 -9.52
N ASP A 20 -2.62 9.05 -10.69
CA ASP A 20 -3.66 8.72 -11.65
C ASP A 20 -4.40 7.50 -11.09
N MET A 21 -5.49 7.78 -10.37
CA MET A 21 -6.35 6.77 -9.73
C MET A 21 -6.85 5.73 -10.73
N ALA A 22 -6.74 5.96 -12.04
CA ALA A 22 -7.05 4.96 -13.06
C ALA A 22 -6.10 3.74 -13.04
N PHE A 23 -4.90 3.86 -12.46
CA PHE A 23 -3.97 2.74 -12.31
C PHE A 23 -4.22 1.87 -11.07
N LEU A 24 -5.05 2.34 -10.13
CA LEU A 24 -5.46 1.54 -8.98
C LEU A 24 -6.58 0.59 -9.41
N LYS A 25 -6.19 -0.61 -9.85
CA LYS A 25 -7.13 -1.66 -10.29
C LYS A 25 -7.68 -2.46 -9.12
N ILE A 26 -6.87 -2.64 -8.07
CA ILE A 26 -7.28 -3.29 -6.84
C ILE A 26 -7.22 -2.34 -5.64
N ASP A 27 -8.24 -2.43 -4.80
CA ASP A 27 -8.32 -1.73 -3.53
C ASP A 27 -7.63 -2.54 -2.41
N SER A 28 -7.61 -1.96 -1.21
CA SER A 28 -6.94 -2.56 -0.04
C SER A 28 -7.52 -3.92 0.37
N ASP A 29 -8.82 -4.17 0.17
CA ASP A 29 -9.47 -5.44 0.51
C ASP A 29 -9.01 -6.57 -0.42
N GLN A 30 -8.92 -6.26 -1.72
CA GLN A 30 -8.36 -7.20 -2.70
C GLN A 30 -6.89 -7.50 -2.44
N ALA A 31 -6.09 -6.48 -2.12
CA ALA A 31 -4.69 -6.66 -1.73
C ALA A 31 -4.58 -7.54 -0.46
N PHE A 32 -5.46 -7.34 0.51
CA PHE A 32 -5.54 -8.15 1.71
C PHE A 32 -5.88 -9.60 1.42
N ALA A 33 -6.86 -9.88 0.55
CA ALA A 33 -7.24 -11.24 0.18
C ALA A 33 -6.07 -12.00 -0.48
N ILE A 34 -5.28 -11.32 -1.31
CA ILE A 34 -4.05 -11.88 -1.89
C ILE A 34 -3.03 -12.12 -0.77
N ALA A 35 -2.77 -11.13 0.08
CA ALA A 35 -1.83 -11.26 1.18
C ALA A 35 -2.19 -12.40 2.16
N GLN A 36 -3.49 -12.62 2.42
CA GLN A 36 -3.97 -13.74 3.24
C GLN A 36 -3.58 -15.10 2.64
N LYS A 37 -3.80 -15.30 1.34
CA LYS A 37 -3.41 -16.53 0.62
C LYS A 37 -1.90 -16.79 0.65
N HIS A 38 -1.09 -15.73 0.79
CA HIS A 38 0.37 -15.80 0.80
C HIS A 38 0.98 -15.85 2.21
N GLY A 39 0.16 -16.11 3.24
CA GLY A 39 0.62 -16.35 4.61
C GLY A 39 0.01 -15.43 5.66
N GLY A 40 -0.73 -14.41 5.25
CA GLY A 40 -1.44 -13.52 6.17
C GLY A 40 -2.47 -14.23 7.03
N ASP A 41 -3.17 -15.23 6.45
CA ASP A 41 -4.14 -16.07 7.17
C ASP A 41 -3.48 -16.76 8.37
N LYS A 42 -2.32 -17.39 8.18
CA LYS A 42 -1.56 -18.05 9.26
C LYS A 42 -1.14 -17.09 10.38
N ILE A 43 -0.88 -15.82 10.06
CA ILE A 43 -0.53 -14.82 11.06
C ILE A 43 -1.76 -14.47 11.90
N LEU A 44 -2.90 -14.25 11.26
CA LEU A 44 -4.17 -13.93 11.93
C LEU A 44 -4.74 -15.13 12.69
N GLU A 45 -4.59 -16.35 12.19
CA GLU A 45 -4.95 -17.58 12.93
C GLU A 45 -4.13 -17.71 14.21
N LYS A 46 -2.82 -17.43 14.16
CA LYS A 46 -1.93 -17.50 15.32
C LYS A 46 -2.06 -16.30 16.26
N SER A 47 -2.43 -15.14 15.72
CA SER A 47 -2.44 -13.87 16.43
C SER A 47 -3.54 -12.98 15.81
N PRO A 48 -4.81 -13.21 16.14
CA PRO A 48 -5.95 -12.50 15.54
C PRO A 48 -6.01 -11.02 15.93
N ASP A 49 -5.33 -10.64 17.01
CA ASP A 49 -5.16 -9.25 17.45
C ASP A 49 -4.07 -8.50 16.65
N THR A 50 -3.40 -9.16 15.71
CA THR A 50 -2.32 -8.53 14.93
C THR A 50 -2.92 -7.41 14.07
N PRO A 51 -2.51 -6.15 14.26
CA PRO A 51 -2.99 -5.06 13.41
C PRO A 51 -2.47 -5.27 11.98
N VAL A 52 -3.33 -5.01 11.00
CA VAL A 52 -2.98 -5.07 9.58
C VAL A 52 -2.93 -3.64 9.06
N ILE A 53 -1.76 -3.25 8.56
CA ILE A 53 -1.50 -1.91 8.02
C ILE A 53 -1.38 -2.03 6.50
N TYR A 54 -2.08 -1.14 5.80
CA TYR A 54 -2.08 -1.07 4.34
C TYR A 54 -1.36 0.20 3.91
N ILE A 55 -0.33 0.05 3.07
CA ILE A 55 0.37 1.20 2.52
C ILE A 55 0.40 1.06 1.01
N CYS A 56 -0.16 2.04 0.32
CA CYS A 56 -0.01 2.18 -1.12
C CYS A 56 1.27 2.96 -1.39
N ASP A 57 2.23 2.32 -2.02
CA ASP A 57 3.49 2.90 -2.47
C ASP A 57 3.45 3.07 -4.00
N TRP A 58 3.84 4.25 -4.49
CA TRP A 58 4.05 4.47 -5.91
C TRP A 58 5.53 4.30 -6.22
N ASN A 59 5.86 3.30 -7.03
CA ASN A 59 7.22 3.13 -7.51
C ASN A 59 7.46 3.96 -8.77
N HIS A 60 8.12 5.11 -8.62
CA HIS A 60 8.40 6.01 -9.76
C HIS A 60 9.35 5.39 -10.81
N ASN A 61 10.12 4.36 -10.43
CA ASN A 61 11.05 3.71 -11.36
C ASN A 61 10.31 2.82 -12.36
N THR A 62 9.27 2.12 -11.92
CA THR A 62 8.49 1.22 -12.76
C THR A 62 7.12 1.80 -13.14
N SER A 63 6.74 2.94 -12.56
CA SER A 63 5.39 3.53 -12.68
C SER A 63 4.29 2.55 -12.28
N GLU A 64 4.54 1.76 -11.24
CA GLU A 64 3.62 0.76 -10.72
C GLU A 64 3.20 1.09 -9.29
N LEU A 65 1.94 0.78 -8.98
CA LEU A 65 1.41 0.90 -7.65
C LEU A 65 1.58 -0.41 -6.90
N THR A 66 2.09 -0.34 -5.68
CA THR A 66 2.29 -1.50 -4.81
C THR A 66 1.56 -1.32 -3.50
N TRP A 67 0.68 -2.26 -3.18
CA TRP A 67 0.11 -2.41 -1.85
C TRP A 67 1.04 -3.23 -0.97
N HIS A 68 1.53 -2.61 0.10
CA HIS A 68 2.24 -3.29 1.17
C HIS A 68 1.23 -3.59 2.29
N VAL A 69 0.87 -4.87 2.42
CA VAL A 69 0.00 -5.39 3.48
C VAL A 69 0.89 -5.91 4.61
N ILE A 70 0.89 -5.19 5.72
CA ILE A 70 1.83 -5.39 6.82
C ILE A 70 1.05 -5.95 8.01
N TYR A 71 1.42 -7.13 8.47
CA TYR A 71 0.82 -7.79 9.62
C TYR A 71 1.68 -7.51 10.85
N GLY A 72 1.37 -6.41 11.53
CA GLY A 72 2.07 -5.95 12.73
C GLY A 72 1.88 -4.46 12.93
N SER A 73 2.25 -3.98 14.12
CA SER A 73 2.04 -2.57 14.52
C SER A 73 2.88 -1.57 13.71
N GLN A 74 3.92 -2.05 13.02
CA GLN A 74 4.85 -1.24 12.23
C GLN A 74 5.64 -2.16 11.28
N ARG A 75 6.21 -1.60 10.20
CA ARG A 75 7.01 -2.36 9.22
C ARG A 75 8.21 -3.09 9.85
N GLU A 76 8.99 -2.40 10.67
CA GLU A 76 10.23 -2.94 11.27
C GLU A 76 10.01 -4.03 12.34
N GLY A 77 8.76 -4.24 12.76
CA GLY A 77 8.37 -5.31 13.70
C GLY A 77 7.26 -6.19 13.15
N ALA A 78 6.98 -6.10 11.84
CA ALA A 78 5.91 -6.86 11.22
C ALA A 78 6.25 -8.34 11.21
N LYS A 79 5.28 -9.19 11.52
CA LYS A 79 5.43 -10.64 11.41
C LYS A 79 5.51 -11.08 9.95
N LEU A 80 4.84 -10.34 9.09
CA LEU A 80 4.76 -10.57 7.66
C LEU A 80 4.46 -9.25 6.97
N THR A 81 5.16 -8.95 5.90
CA THR A 81 4.75 -7.89 4.97
C THR A 81 4.57 -8.52 3.60
N VAL A 82 3.47 -8.24 2.92
CA VAL A 82 3.19 -8.76 1.58
C VAL A 82 3.06 -7.59 0.62
N ALA A 83 3.90 -7.58 -0.41
CA ALA A 83 3.83 -6.64 -1.51
C ALA A 83 2.96 -7.23 -2.63
N VAL A 84 1.93 -6.48 -3.03
CA VAL A 84 0.98 -6.83 -4.08
C VAL A 84 0.91 -5.69 -5.08
N ASN A 85 0.94 -6.01 -6.37
CA ASN A 85 0.81 -5.03 -7.44
C ASN A 85 -0.65 -4.55 -7.50
N ALA A 86 -0.85 -3.26 -7.23
CA ALA A 86 -2.16 -2.65 -7.17
C ALA A 86 -2.79 -2.42 -8.56
N SER A 87 -1.98 -2.47 -9.61
CA SER A 87 -2.42 -2.31 -11.00
C SER A 87 -2.73 -3.66 -11.68
N SER A 88 -2.07 -4.75 -11.30
CA SER A 88 -2.29 -6.06 -11.92
C SER A 88 -2.99 -7.07 -11.01
N ALA A 89 -3.20 -6.75 -9.73
CA ALA A 89 -3.64 -7.72 -8.71
C ALA A 89 -2.68 -8.89 -8.51
N GLU A 90 -1.41 -8.73 -8.89
CA GLU A 90 -0.42 -9.79 -8.82
C GLU A 90 0.35 -9.71 -7.50
N PHE A 91 0.57 -10.87 -6.87
CA PHE A 91 1.50 -10.95 -5.76
C PHE A 91 2.92 -10.66 -6.26
N ILE A 92 3.60 -9.70 -5.65
CA ILE A 92 4.98 -9.36 -6.01
C ILE A 92 5.93 -10.21 -5.18
N ARG A 93 5.86 -10.08 -3.85
CA ARG A 93 6.76 -10.78 -2.92
C ARG A 93 6.27 -10.67 -1.47
N VAL A 94 6.81 -11.54 -0.61
CA VAL A 94 6.78 -11.35 0.84
C VAL A 94 8.04 -10.60 1.26
N GLU A 95 7.87 -9.48 1.95
CA GLU A 95 8.92 -8.72 2.61
C GLU A 95 9.04 -9.22 4.05
N LYS A 96 10.27 -9.54 4.46
CA LYS A 96 10.59 -10.27 5.69
C LYS A 96 11.61 -9.50 6.51
#